data_AF-A0A7C3QG75-F1
#
_entry.id   AF-A0A7C3QG75-F1
#
_cell.length_a   1.000
_cell.length_b   1.000
_cell.length_c   1.000
_cell.angle_alpha   90.00
_cell.angle_beta   90.00
_cell.angle_gamma   90.00
#
_symmetry.space_group_name_H-M   'P 1'
#
loop_
_entity.id
_entity.type
_entity.pdbx_description
1 polymer ?
#
loop_
_entity_poly.entity_id
_entity_poly.type
_entity_poly.pdbx_seq_one_letter_code
_entity_poly.pdbx_strand_id
1 'polypeptide(L)'
;MLKRALFKIARSPAAGAFIGFAFAHLTGLMPVEKLVENERAVVLRHPAPVGEVHWLGAPKMRLPSLAALDLADGETRACVTAVFQALALAAEGEGIRPYTILVNGGAYQDVPQIHFHLLQDGMAYEPVLPPGNEVGWAYGQAVAYPHPRSDESFHVIIAVNAPSAPLPALDLAQPAAQAQLLDCLALAQQVAARQNMTAFRLLTYCGYATVDPGLTFHLMG
;
A
#
# COMPACT_ATOMS: atom_id res chain seq x y z
N MET A 1 -27.30 2.12 12.50
CA MET A 1 -27.67 1.02 11.57
C MET A 1 -27.54 1.40 10.09
N LEU A 2 -27.95 2.61 9.69
CA LEU A 2 -27.85 3.09 8.30
C LEU A 2 -26.42 3.07 7.71
N LYS A 3 -25.41 3.55 8.45
CA LYS A 3 -24.00 3.51 8.01
C LYS A 3 -23.51 2.09 7.67
N ARG A 4 -23.83 1.10 8.53
CA ARG A 4 -23.46 -0.32 8.29
C ARG A 4 -24.12 -0.89 7.03
N ALA A 5 -25.37 -0.52 6.75
CA ALA A 5 -26.06 -0.93 5.52
C ALA A 5 -25.41 -0.29 4.28
N LEU A 6 -25.06 1.00 4.36
CA LEU A 6 -24.37 1.72 3.29
C LEU A 6 -23.00 1.09 2.96
N PHE A 7 -22.21 0.76 3.99
CA PHE A 7 -20.93 0.05 3.82
C PHE A 7 -21.10 -1.34 3.22
N LYS A 8 -22.15 -2.09 3.60
CA LYS A 8 -22.44 -3.40 2.98
C LYS A 8 -22.74 -3.27 1.48
N ILE A 9 -23.48 -2.24 1.09
CA ILE A 9 -23.79 -1.96 -0.32
C ILE A 9 -22.50 -1.56 -1.06
N ALA A 10 -21.68 -0.66 -0.50
CA ALA A 10 -20.42 -0.23 -1.08
C ALA A 10 -19.41 -1.37 -1.28
N ARG A 11 -19.46 -2.40 -0.42
CA ARG A 11 -18.62 -3.61 -0.50
C ARG A 11 -19.23 -4.72 -1.37
N SER A 12 -20.36 -4.49 -2.02
CA SER A 12 -21.00 -5.50 -2.88
C SER A 12 -20.24 -5.72 -4.21
N PRO A 13 -20.35 -6.90 -4.84
CA PRO A 13 -19.72 -7.15 -6.15
C PRO A 13 -20.15 -6.16 -7.24
N ALA A 14 -21.42 -5.76 -7.24
CA ALA A 14 -21.96 -4.78 -8.18
C ALA A 14 -21.36 -3.38 -7.96
N ALA A 15 -21.26 -2.94 -6.70
CA ALA A 15 -20.56 -1.70 -6.37
C ALA A 15 -19.09 -1.77 -6.80
N GLY A 16 -18.42 -2.91 -6.62
CA GLY A 16 -17.04 -3.07 -7.07
C GLY A 16 -16.85 -3.15 -8.58
N ALA A 17 -17.83 -3.64 -9.32
CA ALA A 17 -17.82 -3.53 -10.78
C ALA A 17 -17.94 -2.06 -11.21
N PHE A 18 -18.88 -1.32 -10.62
CA PHE A 18 -19.08 0.11 -10.91
C PHE A 18 -17.88 0.97 -10.51
N ILE A 19 -17.33 0.78 -9.31
CA ILE A 19 -16.16 1.53 -8.83
C ILE A 19 -14.95 1.24 -9.71
N GLY A 20 -14.68 -0.03 -10.02
CA GLY A 20 -13.60 -0.40 -10.94
C GLY A 20 -13.77 0.24 -12.31
N PHE A 21 -15.01 0.23 -12.86
CA PHE A 21 -15.34 0.93 -14.10
C PHE A 21 -15.10 2.45 -14.00
N ALA A 22 -15.46 3.08 -12.88
CA ALA A 22 -15.25 4.50 -12.67
C ALA A 22 -13.75 4.87 -12.62
N PHE A 23 -12.91 4.07 -11.97
CA PHE A 23 -11.45 4.25 -12.01
C PHE A 23 -10.84 3.97 -13.39
N ALA A 24 -11.41 3.05 -14.17
CA ALA A 24 -10.92 2.75 -15.51
C ALA A 24 -11.30 3.80 -16.56
N HIS A 25 -12.51 4.37 -16.46
CA HIS A 25 -13.10 5.14 -17.56
C HIS A 25 -13.62 6.52 -17.17
N LEU A 26 -13.88 6.76 -15.88
CA LEU A 26 -14.56 7.97 -15.41
C LEU A 26 -13.69 8.83 -14.49
N THR A 27 -12.37 8.61 -14.44
CA THR A 27 -11.47 9.44 -13.61
C THR A 27 -11.60 10.92 -13.95
N GLY A 28 -11.77 11.26 -15.23
CA GLY A 28 -12.01 12.63 -15.70
C GLY A 28 -13.28 13.29 -15.16
N LEU A 29 -14.26 12.50 -14.71
CA LEU A 29 -15.56 12.99 -14.20
C LEU A 29 -15.64 12.97 -12.67
N MET A 30 -14.62 12.45 -11.98
CA MET A 30 -14.65 12.39 -10.52
C MET A 30 -14.54 13.81 -9.94
N PRO A 31 -15.48 14.23 -9.06
CA PRO A 31 -15.47 15.57 -8.46
C PRO A 31 -14.49 15.62 -7.27
N VAL A 32 -13.24 15.25 -7.51
CA VAL A 32 -12.15 15.23 -6.52
C VAL A 32 -10.93 15.93 -7.08
N GLU A 33 -10.18 16.59 -6.20
CA GLU A 33 -8.91 17.20 -6.57
C GLU A 33 -7.85 16.12 -6.82
N LYS A 34 -7.27 16.13 -8.02
CA LYS A 34 -6.22 15.19 -8.42
C LYS A 34 -4.86 15.88 -8.31
N LEU A 35 -3.90 15.18 -7.75
CA LEU A 35 -2.52 15.65 -7.60
C LEU A 35 -1.66 15.12 -8.74
N VAL A 36 -1.81 13.84 -9.08
CA VAL A 36 -1.10 13.17 -10.17
C VAL A 36 -2.08 12.24 -10.89
N GLU A 37 -2.07 12.23 -12.21
CA GLU A 37 -2.81 11.23 -13.01
C GLU A 37 -1.96 10.82 -14.22
N ASN A 38 -1.88 9.53 -14.49
CA ASN A 38 -1.30 8.98 -15.71
C ASN A 38 -2.21 7.87 -16.28
N GLU A 39 -1.69 7.09 -17.23
CA GLU A 39 -2.45 6.01 -17.87
C GLU A 39 -2.86 4.89 -16.90
N ARG A 40 -2.03 4.60 -15.89
CA ARG A 40 -2.19 3.45 -15.00
C ARG A 40 -2.64 3.79 -13.59
N ALA A 41 -2.38 5.01 -13.12
CA ALA A 41 -2.60 5.40 -11.73
C ALA A 41 -3.17 6.82 -11.62
N VAL A 42 -3.85 7.06 -10.50
CA VAL A 42 -4.32 8.38 -10.08
C VAL A 42 -4.04 8.57 -8.60
N VAL A 43 -3.63 9.79 -8.23
CA VAL A 43 -3.51 10.26 -6.85
C VAL A 43 -4.45 11.44 -6.66
N LEU A 44 -5.29 11.36 -5.65
CA LEU A 44 -6.33 12.33 -5.35
C LEU A 44 -6.38 12.65 -3.86
N ARG A 45 -6.79 13.87 -3.50
CA ARG A 45 -7.06 14.21 -2.10
C ARG A 45 -8.21 13.37 -1.57
N HIS A 46 -8.08 12.87 -0.34
CA HIS A 46 -9.14 12.09 0.29
C HIS A 46 -10.38 12.99 0.51
N PRO A 47 -11.60 12.59 0.09
CA PRO A 47 -12.80 13.44 0.18
C PRO A 47 -13.26 13.71 1.61
N ALA A 48 -12.85 12.86 2.56
CA ALA A 48 -13.06 13.04 3.99
C ALA A 48 -11.72 12.85 4.73
N PRO A 49 -10.81 13.84 4.68
CA PRO A 49 -9.45 13.69 5.18
C PRO A 49 -9.44 13.56 6.71
N VAL A 50 -8.41 12.89 7.25
CA VAL A 50 -8.22 12.70 8.72
C VAL A 50 -7.13 13.63 9.27
N GLY A 51 -6.43 14.34 8.38
CA GLY A 51 -5.43 15.36 8.67
C GLY A 51 -5.25 16.27 7.45
N GLU A 52 -4.31 17.21 7.51
CA GLU A 52 -4.08 18.17 6.42
C GLU A 52 -3.66 17.47 5.12
N VAL A 53 -2.76 16.50 5.23
CA VAL A 53 -2.31 15.66 4.12
C VAL A 53 -2.85 14.26 4.29
N HIS A 54 -3.94 13.98 3.56
CA HIS A 54 -4.51 12.65 3.40
C HIS A 54 -4.90 12.44 1.93
N TRP A 55 -4.14 11.62 1.23
CA TRP A 55 -4.35 11.33 -0.20
C TRP A 55 -4.62 9.86 -0.45
N LEU A 56 -5.18 9.56 -1.61
CA LEU A 56 -5.46 8.22 -2.11
C LEU A 56 -4.73 8.02 -3.44
N GLY A 57 -3.83 7.04 -3.49
CA GLY A 57 -3.26 6.51 -4.73
C GLY A 57 -3.99 5.22 -5.13
N ALA A 58 -4.49 5.15 -6.35
CA ALA A 58 -5.24 3.98 -6.84
C ALA A 58 -4.90 3.67 -8.30
N PRO A 59 -4.91 2.38 -8.69
CA PRO A 59 -4.77 2.01 -10.08
C PRO A 59 -6.05 2.36 -10.85
N LYS A 60 -5.91 2.69 -12.12
CA LYS A 60 -7.03 2.88 -13.06
C LYS A 60 -7.58 1.54 -13.53
N MET A 61 -6.76 0.49 -13.50
CA MET A 61 -7.25 -0.89 -13.66
C MET A 61 -8.07 -1.32 -12.44
N ARG A 62 -9.11 -2.13 -12.67
CA ARG A 62 -9.91 -2.73 -11.61
C ARG A 62 -9.11 -3.79 -10.87
N LEU A 63 -8.67 -3.46 -9.66
CA LEU A 63 -7.94 -4.35 -8.77
C LEU A 63 -8.66 -4.37 -7.41
N PRO A 64 -9.36 -5.46 -7.02
CA PRO A 64 -10.30 -5.39 -5.91
C PRO A 64 -9.70 -5.12 -4.53
N SER A 65 -8.52 -5.66 -4.23
CA SER A 65 -7.87 -5.55 -2.92
C SER A 65 -6.42 -6.00 -3.00
N LEU A 66 -5.62 -5.73 -1.96
CA LEU A 66 -4.26 -6.29 -1.85
C LEU A 66 -4.27 -7.81 -1.92
N ALA A 67 -5.20 -8.48 -1.24
CA ALA A 67 -5.28 -9.95 -1.22
C ALA A 67 -5.65 -10.57 -2.58
N ALA A 68 -6.17 -9.78 -3.52
CA ALA A 68 -6.62 -10.24 -4.83
C ALA A 68 -5.69 -9.82 -5.98
N LEU A 69 -4.52 -9.22 -5.69
CA LEU A 69 -3.55 -8.90 -6.73
C LEU A 69 -2.95 -10.19 -7.31
N ASP A 70 -2.99 -10.32 -8.63
CA ASP A 70 -2.20 -11.31 -9.35
C ASP A 70 -0.82 -10.73 -9.66
N LEU A 71 0.15 -10.95 -8.77
CA LEU A 71 1.51 -10.45 -8.94
C LEU A 71 2.37 -11.30 -9.91
N ALA A 72 1.79 -12.33 -10.53
CA ALA A 72 2.38 -13.02 -11.68
C ALA A 72 2.00 -12.34 -13.01
N ASP A 73 0.86 -11.62 -13.04
CA ASP A 73 0.43 -10.85 -14.21
C ASP A 73 1.23 -9.56 -14.38
N GLY A 74 1.71 -9.33 -15.61
CA GLY A 74 2.56 -8.19 -15.95
C GLY A 74 1.85 -6.84 -15.81
N GLU A 75 0.57 -6.76 -16.20
CA GLU A 75 -0.17 -5.50 -16.15
C GLU A 75 -0.54 -5.12 -14.71
N THR A 76 -0.89 -6.11 -13.87
CA THR A 76 -1.11 -5.91 -12.43
C THR A 76 0.14 -5.37 -11.75
N ARG A 77 1.32 -5.93 -12.03
CA ARG A 77 2.61 -5.44 -11.53
C ARG A 77 2.89 -4.00 -11.98
N ALA A 78 2.62 -3.69 -13.26
CA ALA A 78 2.84 -2.36 -13.82
C ALA A 78 1.90 -1.31 -13.18
N CYS A 79 0.62 -1.66 -12.99
CA CYS A 79 -0.37 -0.80 -12.35
C CYS A 79 -0.01 -0.52 -10.88
N VAL A 80 0.35 -1.54 -10.10
CA VAL A 80 0.73 -1.38 -8.69
C VAL A 80 1.99 -0.51 -8.57
N THR A 81 3.03 -0.79 -9.36
CA THR A 81 4.24 0.04 -9.41
C THR A 81 3.92 1.49 -9.74
N ALA A 82 3.06 1.73 -10.73
CA ALA A 82 2.66 3.07 -11.15
C ALA A 82 1.94 3.85 -10.04
N VAL A 83 1.20 3.17 -9.15
CA VAL A 83 0.57 3.82 -7.98
C VAL A 83 1.62 4.33 -6.99
N PHE A 84 2.61 3.50 -6.65
CA PHE A 84 3.69 3.91 -5.76
C PHE A 84 4.52 5.06 -6.36
N GLN A 85 4.82 5.00 -7.66
CA GLN A 85 5.48 6.10 -8.38
C GLN A 85 4.65 7.39 -8.33
N ALA A 86 3.35 7.31 -8.58
CA ALA A 86 2.47 8.48 -8.59
C ALA A 86 2.36 9.11 -7.18
N LEU A 87 2.31 8.30 -6.12
CA LEU A 87 2.32 8.78 -4.73
C LEU A 87 3.64 9.47 -4.38
N ALA A 88 4.77 8.87 -4.74
CA ALA A 88 6.09 9.47 -4.53
C ALA A 88 6.21 10.81 -5.26
N LEU A 89 5.79 10.86 -6.53
CA LEU A 89 5.78 12.09 -7.33
C LEU A 89 4.89 13.18 -6.73
N ALA A 90 3.69 12.82 -6.25
CA ALA A 90 2.80 13.77 -5.59
C ALA A 90 3.42 14.33 -4.30
N ALA A 91 4.04 13.47 -3.49
CA ALA A 91 4.68 13.89 -2.24
C ALA A 91 5.89 14.79 -2.49
N GLU A 92 6.70 14.49 -3.50
CA GLU A 92 7.83 15.31 -3.91
C GLU A 92 7.38 16.68 -4.44
N GLY A 93 6.38 16.71 -5.32
CA GLY A 93 5.84 17.95 -5.89
C GLY A 93 5.27 18.92 -4.86
N GLU A 94 4.71 18.41 -3.76
CA GLU A 94 4.14 19.20 -2.66
C GLU A 94 5.12 19.36 -1.47
N GLY A 95 6.35 18.82 -1.56
CA GLY A 95 7.34 18.92 -0.48
C GLY A 95 6.95 18.17 0.81
N ILE A 96 6.10 17.15 0.72
CA ILE A 96 5.59 16.39 1.87
C ILE A 96 6.62 15.36 2.33
N ARG A 97 7.23 15.58 3.51
CA ARG A 97 8.00 14.58 4.29
C ARG A 97 8.00 14.94 5.78
N PRO A 98 8.06 13.96 6.71
CA PRO A 98 7.87 12.53 6.47
C PRO A 98 6.40 12.21 6.13
N TYR A 99 6.14 11.02 5.60
CA TYR A 99 4.78 10.50 5.42
C TYR A 99 4.73 8.99 5.58
N THR A 100 3.53 8.41 5.61
CA THR A 100 3.27 6.98 5.64
C THR A 100 2.41 6.60 4.46
N ILE A 101 2.78 5.55 3.73
CA ILE A 101 1.91 4.90 2.75
C ILE A 101 1.28 3.67 3.40
N LEU A 102 -0.05 3.54 3.30
CA LEU A 102 -0.82 2.50 3.98
C LEU A 102 -1.91 1.92 3.06
N VAL A 103 -2.06 0.60 3.05
CA VAL A 103 -3.20 -0.08 2.43
C VAL A 103 -3.95 -0.90 3.47
N ASN A 104 -5.28 -0.76 3.46
CA ASN A 104 -6.17 -1.54 4.30
C ASN A 104 -6.64 -2.80 3.55
N GLY A 105 -6.69 -3.93 4.25
CA GLY A 105 -7.16 -5.21 3.72
C GLY A 105 -8.28 -5.84 4.54
N GLY A 106 -9.06 -6.70 3.90
CA GLY A 106 -10.19 -7.40 4.54
C GLY A 106 -11.24 -6.42 5.06
N ALA A 107 -11.67 -6.59 6.31
CA ALA A 107 -12.72 -5.78 6.92
C ALA A 107 -12.35 -4.30 7.08
N TYR A 108 -11.05 -3.96 7.05
CA TYR A 108 -10.57 -2.56 7.09
C TYR A 108 -10.65 -1.87 5.73
N GLN A 109 -10.84 -2.60 4.62
CA GLN A 109 -10.98 -2.00 3.30
C GLN A 109 -12.43 -1.56 3.04
N ASP A 110 -12.65 -0.30 2.70
CA ASP A 110 -14.00 0.26 2.58
C ASP A 110 -14.67 0.02 1.24
N VAL A 111 -13.90 0.12 0.16
CA VAL A 111 -14.39 -0.08 -1.21
C VAL A 111 -13.60 -1.18 -1.91
N PRO A 112 -14.23 -2.00 -2.77
CA PRO A 112 -13.60 -3.09 -3.51
C PRO A 112 -12.79 -2.61 -4.73
N GLN A 113 -11.90 -1.64 -4.49
CA GLN A 113 -10.85 -1.16 -5.37
C GLN A 113 -9.65 -0.87 -4.46
N ILE A 114 -8.48 -1.46 -4.74
CA ILE A 114 -7.28 -1.22 -3.97
C ILE A 114 -6.91 0.27 -4.05
N HIS A 115 -6.62 0.85 -2.90
CA HIS A 115 -6.13 2.21 -2.78
C HIS A 115 -5.16 2.28 -1.61
N PHE A 116 -4.14 3.10 -1.79
CA PHE A 116 -3.09 3.36 -0.83
C PHE A 116 -3.31 4.76 -0.28
N HIS A 117 -3.42 4.87 1.03
CA HIS A 117 -3.45 6.13 1.74
C HIS A 117 -2.04 6.67 1.83
N LEU A 118 -1.87 7.98 1.61
CA LEU A 118 -0.68 8.71 2.02
C LEU A 118 -1.08 9.70 3.11
N LEU A 119 -0.38 9.63 4.25
CA LEU A 119 -0.66 10.41 5.46
C LEU A 119 0.63 11.05 5.97
N GLN A 120 0.65 12.37 6.19
CA GLN A 120 1.83 13.05 6.77
C GLN A 120 1.99 12.72 8.25
N ASP A 121 0.92 12.83 9.05
CA ASP A 121 0.90 12.46 10.47
C ASP A 121 0.53 10.98 10.70
N GLY A 122 0.96 10.11 9.79
CA GLY A 122 0.67 8.68 9.83
C GLY A 122 1.40 7.94 10.95
N MET A 123 1.09 6.65 11.11
CA MET A 123 1.79 5.80 12.09
C MET A 123 3.26 5.63 11.68
N ALA A 124 4.16 6.26 12.44
CA ALA A 124 5.59 6.03 12.34
C ALA A 124 5.95 4.81 13.20
N TYR A 125 6.52 3.79 12.58
CA TYR A 125 7.17 2.70 13.30
C TYR A 125 8.68 2.82 13.10
N GLU A 126 9.44 2.58 14.17
CA GLU A 126 10.89 2.49 14.06
C GLU A 126 11.25 1.26 13.23
N PRO A 127 12.05 1.41 12.15
CA PRO A 127 12.61 0.29 11.42
C PRO A 127 13.45 -0.54 12.38
N VAL A 128 13.15 -1.82 12.42
CA VAL A 128 13.96 -2.79 13.16
C VAL A 128 14.68 -3.59 12.09
N LEU A 129 15.98 -3.80 12.23
CA LEU A 129 16.72 -4.70 11.34
C LEU A 129 16.21 -6.14 11.51
N PRO A 130 16.29 -6.98 10.44
CA PRO A 130 15.96 -8.39 10.58
C PRO A 130 16.82 -9.01 11.69
N PRO A 131 16.20 -9.66 12.71
CA PRO A 131 16.96 -10.45 13.65
C PRO A 131 17.61 -11.56 12.84
N GLY A 132 18.94 -11.65 12.84
CA GLY A 132 19.68 -12.48 11.90
C GLY A 132 19.18 -13.94 11.77
N ASN A 133 18.51 -14.48 12.80
CA ASN A 133 18.01 -15.86 12.83
C ASN A 133 16.48 -16.00 12.94
N GLU A 134 15.67 -14.93 13.01
CA GLU A 134 14.22 -15.01 13.27
C GLU A 134 13.36 -14.72 12.02
N VAL A 135 13.79 -15.18 10.86
CA VAL A 135 12.96 -15.10 9.64
C VAL A 135 11.87 -16.17 9.68
N GLY A 136 10.61 -15.73 9.84
CA GLY A 136 9.44 -16.62 9.85
C GLY A 136 8.90 -16.92 8.45
N TRP A 137 9.08 -15.98 7.51
CA TRP A 137 8.63 -16.13 6.12
C TRP A 137 9.59 -15.47 5.14
N ALA A 138 9.63 -15.97 3.91
CA ALA A 138 10.42 -15.38 2.83
C ALA A 138 9.73 -15.59 1.47
N TYR A 139 9.93 -14.65 0.56
CA TYR A 139 9.52 -14.75 -0.84
C TYR A 139 10.37 -13.82 -1.70
N GLY A 140 10.96 -14.35 -2.78
CA GLY A 140 11.89 -13.59 -3.61
C GLY A 140 13.03 -13.02 -2.75
N GLN A 141 13.19 -11.70 -2.78
CA GLN A 141 14.16 -10.97 -1.94
C GLN A 141 13.58 -10.52 -0.60
N ALA A 142 12.27 -10.67 -0.36
CA ALA A 142 11.63 -10.21 0.87
C ALA A 142 11.68 -11.28 1.97
N VAL A 143 11.84 -10.83 3.21
CA VAL A 143 11.75 -11.62 4.43
C VAL A 143 10.77 -10.97 5.40
N ALA A 144 10.12 -11.78 6.24
CA ALA A 144 9.24 -11.30 7.29
C ALA A 144 9.58 -11.92 8.65
N TYR A 145 9.54 -11.10 9.69
CA TYR A 145 9.89 -11.46 11.06
C TYR A 145 9.03 -10.69 12.08
N PRO A 146 8.82 -11.22 13.29
CA PRO A 146 8.03 -10.54 14.32
C PRO A 146 8.59 -9.15 14.66
N HIS A 147 7.71 -8.18 14.88
CA HIS A 147 8.12 -6.89 15.40
C HIS A 147 8.47 -7.02 16.90
N PRO A 148 9.66 -6.58 17.36
CA PRO A 148 10.17 -6.91 18.70
C PRO A 148 9.45 -6.20 19.86
N ARG A 149 8.69 -5.14 19.56
CA ARG A 149 8.03 -4.27 20.55
C ARG A 149 6.55 -4.02 20.21
N SER A 150 5.87 -5.00 19.64
CA SER A 150 4.46 -4.79 19.27
C SER A 150 3.50 -5.07 20.42
N ASP A 151 2.51 -4.18 20.57
CA ASP A 151 1.32 -4.40 21.41
C ASP A 151 0.14 -5.00 20.62
N GLU A 152 0.28 -5.18 19.30
CA GLU A 152 -0.73 -5.77 18.44
C GLU A 152 -0.75 -7.30 18.55
N SER A 153 -1.92 -7.90 18.32
CA SER A 153 -2.08 -9.36 18.35
C SER A 153 -1.23 -10.07 17.28
N PHE A 154 -1.00 -9.37 16.16
CA PHE A 154 -0.12 -9.79 15.09
C PHE A 154 0.58 -8.57 14.48
N HIS A 155 1.91 -8.56 14.50
CA HIS A 155 2.72 -7.53 13.86
C HIS A 155 4.04 -8.10 13.37
N VAL A 156 4.22 -8.09 12.05
CA VAL A 156 5.48 -8.48 11.43
C VAL A 156 6.04 -7.34 10.61
N ILE A 157 7.36 -7.31 10.55
CA ILE A 157 8.10 -6.46 9.62
C ILE A 157 8.39 -7.29 8.38
N ILE A 158 8.20 -6.69 7.21
CA ILE A 158 8.54 -7.23 5.90
C ILE A 158 9.64 -6.34 5.31
N ALA A 159 10.81 -6.89 5.05
CA ALA A 159 11.96 -6.13 4.55
C ALA A 159 12.68 -6.87 3.43
N VAL A 160 13.45 -6.14 2.63
CA VAL A 160 14.31 -6.73 1.59
C VAL A 160 15.59 -7.28 2.23
N ASN A 161 15.88 -8.56 2.02
CA ASN A 161 17.11 -9.23 2.45
C ASN A 161 18.25 -9.08 1.43
N ALA A 162 18.40 -7.86 0.91
CA ALA A 162 19.42 -7.44 -0.04
C ALA A 162 19.54 -5.90 0.05
N PRO A 163 20.63 -5.29 -0.44
CA PRO A 163 20.73 -3.84 -0.53
C PRO A 163 19.51 -3.26 -1.26
N SER A 164 18.82 -2.35 -0.59
CA SER A 164 17.62 -1.68 -1.09
C SER A 164 17.63 -0.25 -0.57
N ALA A 165 16.94 0.66 -1.25
CA ALA A 165 16.70 1.99 -0.75
C ALA A 165 15.32 2.05 -0.08
N PRO A 166 15.10 2.94 0.91
CA PRO A 166 13.76 3.20 1.40
C PRO A 166 12.88 3.73 0.25
N LEU A 167 11.56 3.52 0.36
CA LEU A 167 10.63 3.79 -0.73
C LEU A 167 10.78 5.19 -1.38
N PRO A 168 11.00 6.30 -0.64
CA PRO A 168 11.20 7.62 -1.25
C PRO A 168 12.50 7.81 -2.04
N ALA A 169 13.44 6.88 -1.93
CA ALA A 169 14.72 6.85 -2.63
C ALA A 169 14.85 5.61 -3.56
N LEU A 170 13.82 4.78 -3.62
CA LEU A 170 13.78 3.58 -4.44
C LEU A 170 13.47 3.96 -5.89
N ASP A 171 14.45 3.78 -6.79
CA ASP A 171 14.27 4.08 -8.22
C ASP A 171 13.38 3.02 -8.89
N LEU A 172 12.06 3.23 -8.83
CA LEU A 172 11.07 2.36 -9.45
C LEU A 172 11.11 2.37 -10.99
N ALA A 173 12.00 3.12 -11.65
CA ALA A 173 12.28 2.91 -13.07
C ALA A 173 13.16 1.67 -13.30
N GLN A 174 13.92 1.22 -12.30
CA GLN A 174 14.75 0.02 -12.40
C GLN A 174 13.94 -1.26 -12.15
N PRO A 175 14.03 -2.28 -13.03
CA PRO A 175 13.36 -3.56 -12.82
C PRO A 175 13.69 -4.24 -11.48
N ALA A 176 14.93 -4.09 -11.01
CA ALA A 176 15.35 -4.66 -9.73
C ALA A 176 14.62 -4.03 -8.53
N ALA A 177 14.44 -2.71 -8.55
CA ALA A 177 13.71 -1.98 -7.51
C ALA A 177 12.21 -2.30 -7.54
N GLN A 178 11.62 -2.42 -8.74
CA GLN A 178 10.24 -2.89 -8.89
C GLN A 178 10.07 -4.31 -8.32
N ALA A 179 11.01 -5.21 -8.60
CA ALA A 179 10.98 -6.57 -8.05
C ALA A 179 11.02 -6.57 -6.52
N GLN A 180 11.87 -5.74 -5.90
CA GLN A 180 11.93 -5.61 -4.43
C GLN A 180 10.60 -5.16 -3.83
N LEU A 181 9.96 -4.14 -4.41
CA LEU A 181 8.62 -3.69 -4.00
C LEU A 181 7.58 -4.82 -4.13
N LEU A 182 7.54 -5.47 -5.28
CA LEU A 182 6.55 -6.50 -5.58
C LEU A 182 6.76 -7.77 -4.73
N ASP A 183 8.00 -8.12 -4.40
CA ASP A 183 8.32 -9.22 -3.48
C ASP A 183 7.80 -8.94 -2.06
N CYS A 184 7.95 -7.71 -1.57
CA CYS A 184 7.38 -7.30 -0.28
C CYS A 184 5.85 -7.38 -0.26
N LEU A 185 5.18 -6.92 -1.33
CA LEU A 185 3.72 -7.00 -1.45
C LEU A 185 3.23 -8.46 -1.55
N ALA A 186 3.94 -9.30 -2.31
CA ALA A 186 3.64 -10.73 -2.45
C ALA A 186 3.83 -11.46 -1.12
N LEU A 187 4.90 -11.16 -0.37
CA LEU A 187 5.12 -11.72 0.95
C LEU A 187 4.03 -11.29 1.93
N ALA A 188 3.59 -10.03 1.87
CA ALA A 188 2.47 -9.55 2.68
C ALA A 188 1.17 -10.31 2.40
N GLN A 189 0.85 -10.57 1.11
CA GLN A 189 -0.31 -11.40 0.74
C GLN A 189 -0.20 -12.82 1.32
N GLN A 190 0.98 -13.44 1.20
CA GLN A 190 1.20 -14.80 1.69
C GLN A 190 1.11 -14.90 3.22
N VAL A 191 1.69 -13.94 3.94
CA VAL A 191 1.60 -13.91 5.41
C VAL A 191 0.14 -13.70 5.82
N ALA A 192 -0.56 -12.73 5.24
CA ALA A 192 -1.96 -12.48 5.56
C ALA A 192 -2.87 -13.69 5.30
N ALA A 193 -2.65 -14.38 4.18
CA ALA A 193 -3.38 -15.60 3.85
C ALA A 193 -3.07 -16.74 4.83
N ARG A 194 -1.80 -17.00 5.14
CA ARG A 194 -1.38 -18.06 6.08
C ARG A 194 -1.89 -17.83 7.50
N GLN A 195 -2.01 -16.57 7.91
CA GLN A 195 -2.54 -16.17 9.21
C GLN A 195 -4.07 -16.02 9.23
N ASN A 196 -4.76 -16.32 8.13
CA ASN A 196 -6.20 -16.15 7.99
C ASN A 196 -6.69 -14.75 8.39
N MET A 197 -5.92 -13.71 8.08
CA MET A 197 -6.23 -12.34 8.50
C MET A 197 -7.49 -11.85 7.79
N THR A 198 -8.56 -11.64 8.55
CA THR A 198 -9.82 -11.07 8.03
C THR A 198 -9.86 -9.54 8.06
N ALA A 199 -8.90 -8.91 8.74
CA ALA A 199 -8.71 -7.47 8.81
C ALA A 199 -7.20 -7.22 8.98
N PHE A 200 -6.62 -6.36 8.16
CA PHE A 200 -5.19 -6.07 8.26
C PHE A 200 -4.82 -4.73 7.64
N ARG A 201 -3.64 -4.22 8.00
CA ARG A 201 -3.02 -3.04 7.41
C ARG A 201 -1.60 -3.38 7.01
N LEU A 202 -1.20 -2.94 5.82
CA LEU A 202 0.20 -2.94 5.40
C LEU A 202 0.62 -1.49 5.23
N LEU A 203 1.71 -1.07 5.87
CA LEU A 203 2.21 0.29 5.75
C LEU A 203 3.72 0.35 5.62
N THR A 204 4.22 1.45 5.07
CA THR A 204 5.65 1.77 5.01
C THR A 204 5.84 3.24 5.40
N TYR A 205 6.82 3.48 6.26
CA TYR A 205 7.18 4.82 6.70
C TYR A 205 8.19 5.43 5.72
N CYS A 206 7.84 6.59 5.20
CA CYS A 206 8.58 7.34 4.18
C CYS A 206 9.20 8.59 4.82
N GLY A 207 10.13 8.37 5.73
CA GLY A 207 10.86 9.42 6.44
C GLY A 207 12.24 9.73 5.85
N TYR A 208 13.07 10.39 6.66
CA TYR A 208 14.47 10.65 6.31
C TYR A 208 15.30 9.35 6.37
N ALA A 209 16.22 9.18 5.41
CA ALA A 209 17.05 7.99 5.23
C ALA A 209 17.95 7.61 6.43
N THR A 210 17.98 8.44 7.47
CA THR A 210 18.74 8.17 8.71
C THR A 210 18.08 7.13 9.61
N VAL A 211 16.85 6.69 9.31
CA VAL A 211 16.05 5.80 10.16
C VAL A 211 15.82 4.42 9.54
N ASP A 212 15.75 4.30 8.20
CA ASP A 212 15.58 3.03 7.48
C ASP A 212 16.66 2.85 6.40
N PRO A 213 17.53 1.83 6.48
CA PRO A 213 18.52 1.58 5.44
C PRO A 213 17.92 0.96 4.17
N GLY A 214 16.66 0.50 4.16
CA GLY A 214 16.08 -0.19 3.00
C GLY A 214 14.56 -0.11 2.88
N LEU A 215 13.99 -0.90 1.97
CA LEU A 215 12.55 -0.98 1.79
C LEU A 215 11.92 -1.86 2.87
N THR A 216 11.12 -1.25 3.73
CA THR A 216 10.46 -1.92 4.87
C THR A 216 8.96 -1.66 4.88
N PHE A 217 8.18 -2.68 5.23
CA PHE A 217 6.75 -2.60 5.51
C PHE A 217 6.41 -3.21 6.87
N HIS A 218 5.34 -2.73 7.49
CA HIS A 218 4.73 -3.31 8.67
C HIS A 218 3.36 -3.89 8.29
N LEU A 219 3.18 -5.18 8.55
CA LEU A 219 1.89 -5.88 8.40
C LEU A 219 1.30 -6.14 9.79
N MET A 220 0.08 -5.68 10.02
CA MET A 220 -0.62 -5.77 11.30
C MET A 220 -2.06 -6.24 11.12
N GLY A 221 -2.60 -6.98 12.10
CA GLY A 221 -3.99 -7.47 12.10
C GLY A 221 -4.59 -7.71 13.47
#